data_AF-A0ABD6FFB2-F1
#
_entry.id   AF-A0ABD6FFB2-F1
#
_cell.length_a   1.000
_cell.length_b   1.000
_cell.length_c   1.000
_cell.angle_alpha   90.00
_cell.angle_beta   90.00
_cell.angle_gamma   90.00
#
_symmetry.space_group_name_H-M   'P 1'
#
loop_
_entity.id
_entity.type
_entity.pdbx_description
1 polymer ?
#
loop_
_entity_poly.entity_id
_entity_poly.type
_entity_poly.pdbx_seq_one_letter_code
_entity_poly.pdbx_strand_id
1 'polypeptide(L)' 'MFPFGRFGQPDGAARLLAWLMTDEARWITGQVMHSEGGFGR' A
#
# COMPACT_ATOMS: atom_id res chain seq x y z
N MET A 1 -15.58 -0.85 -11.65
CA MET A 1 -15.45 0.61 -11.41
C MET A 1 -14.29 0.83 -10.45
N PHE A 2 -13.40 1.79 -10.69
CA PHE A 2 -12.28 2.09 -9.80
C PHE A 2 -12.79 2.68 -8.49
N PRO A 3 -12.63 2.05 -7.31
CA PRO A 3 -13.21 2.55 -6.05
C PRO A 3 -12.67 3.93 -5.67
N PHE A 4 -11.40 4.20 -5.98
CA PHE A 4 -10.77 5.51 -5.77
C PHE A 4 -10.90 6.46 -6.98
N GLY A 5 -11.67 6.10 -8.01
CA GLY A 5 -11.92 6.94 -9.18
C GLY A 5 -10.69 7.21 -10.07
N ARG A 6 -9.58 6.51 -9.85
CA ARG A 6 -8.34 6.66 -10.62
C ARG A 6 -7.57 5.36 -10.75
N PHE A 7 -6.69 5.29 -11.75
CA PHE A 7 -5.67 4.26 -11.83
C PHE A 7 -4.64 4.42 -10.71
N GLY A 8 -4.15 3.29 -10.21
CA GLY A 8 -2.98 3.24 -9.35
C GLY A 8 -1.76 3.81 -10.06
N GLN A 9 -0.88 4.45 -9.30
CA GLN A 9 0.41 4.95 -9.79
C GLN A 9 1.52 4.20 -9.07
N PRO A 10 2.67 3.92 -9.74
CA PRO A 10 3.80 3.24 -9.12
C PRO A 10 4.24 3.87 -7.79
N ASP A 11 4.20 5.20 -7.73
CA ASP A 11 4.54 5.98 -6.54
C ASP A 11 3.68 5.64 -5.32
N GLY A 12 2.43 5.20 -5.51
CA GLY A 12 1.56 4.79 -4.41
C GLY A 12 2.11 3.56 -3.67
N ALA A 13 2.52 2.54 -4.42
CA ALA A 13 3.14 1.34 -3.85
C ALA A 13 4.53 1.66 -3.28
N ALA A 14 5.32 2.47 -3.99
CA ALA A 14 6.65 2.87 -3.53
C ALA A 14 6.62 3.62 -2.19
N ARG A 15 5.64 4.51 -1.98
CA ARG A 15 5.48 5.22 -0.70
C ARG A 15 5.11 4.30 0.46
N LEU A 16 4.26 3.29 0.22
CA LEU A 16 3.95 2.27 1.22
C LEU A 16 5.22 1.50 1.60
N LEU A 17 5.99 1.03 0.60
CA LEU A 17 7.26 0.35 0.84
C LEU A 17 8.26 1.23 1.59
N ALA A 18 8.40 2.49 1.20
CA ALA A 18 9.29 3.43 1.85
C ALA A 18 8.94 3.61 3.34
N TRP A 19 7.65 3.71 3.68
CA TRP A 19 7.21 3.76 5.07
C TRP A 19 7.50 2.46 5.84
N LEU A 20 7.29 1.30 5.21
CA LEU A 20 7.59 -0.01 5.82
C LEU A 20 9.07 -0.21 6.13
N MET A 21 9.97 0.53 5.48
CA MET A 21 11.41 0.50 5.76
C MET A 21 11.83 1.43 6.91
N THR A 22 10.90 2.13 7.55
CA THR A 22 11.19 3.00 8.70
C THR A 22 11.11 2.24 10.03
N ASP A 23 11.72 2.79 11.08
CA ASP A 23 11.65 2.23 12.43
C ASP A 23 10.22 2.19 13.00
N GLU A 24 9.31 3.04 12.51
CA GLU A 24 7.91 3.07 12.94
C GLU A 24 7.16 1.77 12.59
N ALA A 25 7.54 1.14 11.48
CA ALA A 25 6.91 -0.06 10.97
C ALA A 25 7.61 -1.36 11.45
N ARG A 26 8.66 -1.27 12.28
CA ARG A 26 9.53 -2.41 12.65
C ARG A 26 8.83 -3.63 13.25
N TRP A 27 7.63 -3.46 13.78
CA TRP A 27 6.85 -4.52 14.42
C TRP A 27 5.89 -5.22 13.46
N ILE A 28 5.77 -4.74 12.22
CA ILE A 28 4.88 -5.28 11.19
C ILE A 28 5.64 -6.36 10.41
N THR A 29 5.19 -7.61 10.55
CA THR A 29 5.75 -8.76 9.80
C THR A 29 4.66 -9.79 9.50
N GLY A 30 4.88 -10.59 8.46
CA GLY A 30 3.97 -11.67 8.04
C GLY A 30 2.62 -11.21 7.47
N GLN A 31 2.46 -9.91 7.18
CA GLN A 31 1.22 -9.36 6.66
C GLN A 31 1.22 -9.30 5.13
N VAL A 32 0.05 -9.54 4.53
CA VAL A 32 -0.22 -9.20 3.13
C VAL A 32 -0.92 -7.85 3.12
N MET A 33 -0.33 -6.85 2.44
CA MET A 33 -0.88 -5.50 2.35
C MET A 33 -1.32 -5.16 0.94
N HIS A 34 -2.53 -4.65 0.82
CA HIS A 34 -3.18 -4.34 -0.44
C HIS A 34 -3.10 -2.85 -0.76
N SER A 35 -2.27 -2.48 -1.74
CA SER A 35 -2.14 -1.10 -2.24
C SER A 35 -2.86 -0.93 -3.59
N GLU A 36 -4.16 -1.24 -3.60
CA GLU A 36 -4.95 -1.32 -4.83
C GLU A 36 -6.03 -0.26 -4.96
N GLY A 37 -6.17 0.64 -3.98
CA GLY A 37 -7.22 1.66 -4.02
C GLY A 37 -8.63 1.09 -3.86
N GLY A 38 -8.76 0.01 -3.07
CA GLY A 38 -10.03 -0.52 -2.57
C GLY A 38 -10.70 -1.63 -3.40
N PHE A 39 -9.97 -2.32 -4.29
CA PHE A 39 -10.53 -3.40 -5.12
C PHE A 39 -10.72 -4.72 -4.37
N GLY A 40 -9.76 -5.12 -3.55
CA GLY A 40 -9.86 -6.29 -2.67
C GLY A 40 -10.72 -5.95 -1.46
N ARG A 41 -11.76 -6.74 -1.26
CA ARG A 41 -12.54 -6.79 -0.01
C ARG A 41 -12.11 -8.01 0.77
#